data_AF-A0A941Y850-F1
#
_entry.id   AF-A0A941Y850-F1
#
_cell.length_a   1.000
_cell.length_b   1.000
_cell.length_c   1.000
_cell.angle_alpha   90.00
_cell.angle_beta   90.00
_cell.angle_gamma   90.00
#
_symmetry.space_group_name_H-M   'P 1'
#
loop_
_entity.id
_entity.type
_entity.pdbx_description
1 polymer ?
#
loop_
_entity_poly.entity_id
_entity_poly.type
_entity_poly.pdbx_seq_one_letter_code
_entity_poly.pdbx_strand_id
1 'polypeptide(L)'
;MSDARRRRHAKEARRDARRLEARDREAAEDAPLLEEVRQALDGGHPLGLLGLVSMLVLAAAPDDPIMAATHRRTDAPRLADLVAGFIDVRSRETTALLTVLAELVVDDHDIPRRCRQEVATRNDPLPRWLSELPHCEVYRAARMTHVLGDTDDLLIAARLAGGDQLTCVVSIDHDIVSDVKDAFFVPDSIDAVLAVAVAQNSDPDTRFVEMGRADARTWVHDAMAQSPIPRASDSWPSCRALVRWLIRHLPDGGEGYRRPDWDSRQLSEFLGTFFASPQGAPFDRRACRDLLSALVRTGTGDPVRWSATRIGAILGASAPSGTGIAQERAVEAPELLRAYVPFAHAHSGIRDDLTAEALAVIDEIQRGG
;
A
#
# COMPACT_ATOMS: atom_id res chain seq x y z
N MET A 1 -14.57 9.97 68.39
CA MET A 1 -13.95 9.34 67.20
C MET A 1 -13.80 10.41 66.12
N SER A 2 -12.57 10.75 65.74
CA SER A 2 -12.25 12.05 65.14
C SER A 2 -12.63 12.19 63.66
N ASP A 3 -13.06 13.41 63.33
CA ASP A 3 -13.51 13.88 62.02
C ASP A 3 -12.47 13.63 60.89
N ALA A 4 -11.19 13.51 61.26
CA ALA A 4 -10.09 13.16 60.37
C ALA A 4 -10.18 11.73 59.79
N ARG A 5 -10.69 10.75 60.56
CA ARG A 5 -10.83 9.36 60.09
C ARG A 5 -11.98 9.21 59.10
N ARG A 6 -13.08 9.94 59.30
CA ARG A 6 -14.20 10.03 58.34
C ARG A 6 -13.78 10.67 57.02
N ARG A 7 -13.00 11.75 57.06
CA ARG A 7 -12.50 12.42 55.85
C ARG A 7 -11.55 11.55 55.02
N ARG A 8 -10.72 10.73 55.67
CA ARG A 8 -9.85 9.75 54.97
C ARG A 8 -10.67 8.65 54.29
N HIS A 9 -11.63 8.05 55.00
CA HIS A 9 -12.50 7.01 54.44
C HIS A 9 -13.37 7.52 53.27
N ALA A 10 -13.85 8.76 53.35
CA ALA A 10 -14.61 9.40 52.27
C ALA A 10 -13.74 9.70 51.03
N LYS A 11 -12.45 10.01 51.22
CA LYS A 11 -11.50 10.24 50.12
C LYS A 11 -11.11 8.93 49.43
N GLU A 12 -10.97 7.86 50.20
CA GLU A 12 -10.68 6.51 49.73
C GLU A 12 -11.87 5.94 48.93
N ALA A 13 -13.09 6.02 49.48
CA ALA A 13 -14.31 5.62 48.78
C ALA A 13 -14.55 6.38 47.46
N ARG A 14 -14.22 7.67 47.40
CA ARG A 14 -14.29 8.47 46.15
C ARG A 14 -13.22 8.06 45.13
N ARG A 15 -12.06 7.61 45.58
CA ARG A 15 -10.99 7.13 44.70
C ARG A 15 -11.34 5.75 44.13
N ASP A 16 -11.93 4.88 44.94
CA ASP A 16 -12.34 3.55 44.52
C ASP A 16 -13.57 3.59 43.62
N ALA A 17 -14.54 4.47 43.89
CA ALA A 17 -15.67 4.73 42.99
C ALA A 17 -15.19 5.25 41.62
N ARG A 18 -14.21 6.16 41.58
CA ARG A 18 -13.62 6.63 40.31
C ARG A 18 -12.86 5.54 39.56
N ARG A 19 -12.21 4.61 40.26
CA ARG A 19 -11.54 3.45 39.66
C ARG A 19 -12.54 2.45 39.10
N LEU A 20 -13.66 2.26 39.78
CA LEU A 20 -14.77 1.43 39.30
C LEU A 20 -15.42 2.07 38.07
N GLU A 21 -15.73 3.36 38.11
CA GLU A 21 -16.30 4.10 36.98
C GLU A 21 -15.36 4.20 35.77
N ALA A 22 -14.04 4.19 35.99
CA ALA A 22 -13.06 4.12 34.92
C ALA A 22 -13.02 2.72 34.29
N ARG A 23 -13.00 1.67 35.12
CA ARG A 23 -13.10 0.27 34.67
C ARG A 23 -14.39 -0.03 33.94
N ASP A 24 -15.52 0.49 34.41
CA ASP A 24 -16.83 0.30 33.78
C ASP A 24 -16.93 1.05 32.44
N ARG A 25 -16.21 2.18 32.28
CA ARG A 25 -16.10 2.90 31.00
C ARG A 25 -15.20 2.17 30.01
N GLU A 26 -14.07 1.67 30.47
CA GLU A 26 -13.12 0.87 29.69
C GLU A 26 -13.79 -0.44 29.22
N ALA A 27 -14.51 -1.13 30.11
CA ALA A 27 -15.31 -2.31 29.77
C ALA A 27 -16.47 -2.01 28.79
N ALA A 28 -17.03 -0.80 28.81
CA ALA A 28 -18.07 -0.37 27.87
C ALA A 28 -17.51 0.02 26.49
N GLU A 29 -16.26 0.51 26.42
CA GLU A 29 -15.53 0.77 25.16
C GLU A 29 -14.99 -0.52 24.52
N ASP A 30 -14.69 -1.57 25.31
CA ASP A 30 -14.21 -2.89 24.86
C ASP A 30 -15.32 -3.84 24.35
N ALA A 31 -16.56 -3.66 24.83
CA ALA A 31 -17.71 -4.46 24.43
C ALA A 31 -17.99 -4.52 22.91
N PRO A 32 -17.90 -3.41 22.12
CA PRO A 32 -18.10 -3.46 20.68
C PRO A 32 -17.01 -4.25 19.94
N LEU A 33 -15.73 -4.13 20.34
CA LEU A 33 -14.62 -4.83 19.70
C LEU A 33 -14.73 -6.36 19.88
N LEU A 34 -14.99 -6.82 21.11
CA LEU A 34 -15.11 -8.25 21.37
C LEU A 34 -16.33 -8.86 20.68
N GLU A 35 -17.41 -8.10 20.50
CA GLU A 35 -18.57 -8.53 19.71
C GLU A 35 -18.23 -8.66 18.22
N GLU A 36 -17.49 -7.71 17.64
CA GLU A 36 -17.01 -7.82 16.25
C GLU A 36 -16.11 -9.05 16.06
N VAL A 37 -15.21 -9.32 17.01
CA VAL A 37 -14.35 -10.52 16.98
C VAL A 37 -15.18 -11.79 17.06
N ARG A 38 -16.20 -11.83 17.94
CA ARG A 38 -17.11 -12.97 18.06
C ARG A 38 -17.84 -13.24 16.75
N GLN A 39 -18.39 -12.21 16.12
CA GLN A 39 -19.06 -12.33 14.83
C GLN A 39 -18.12 -12.84 13.74
N ALA A 40 -16.87 -12.36 13.70
CA ALA A 40 -15.86 -12.86 12.78
C ALA A 40 -15.51 -14.34 13.03
N LEU A 41 -15.52 -14.79 14.28
CA LEU A 41 -15.21 -16.18 14.66
C LEU A 41 -16.35 -17.18 14.39
N ASP A 42 -17.61 -16.75 14.48
CA ASP A 42 -18.76 -17.67 14.50
C ASP A 42 -19.38 -17.95 13.12
N GLY A 43 -19.03 -17.18 12.08
CA GLY A 43 -19.51 -17.46 10.72
C GLY A 43 -18.96 -16.58 9.61
N GLY A 44 -17.97 -15.72 9.91
CA GLY A 44 -17.32 -14.88 8.92
C GLY A 44 -16.18 -15.59 8.19
N HIS A 45 -15.87 -15.12 6.98
CA HIS A 45 -14.61 -15.47 6.33
C HIS A 45 -13.43 -14.99 7.19
N PRO A 46 -12.33 -15.76 7.35
CA PRO A 46 -11.18 -15.40 8.21
C PRO A 46 -10.61 -14.00 7.99
N LEU A 47 -10.74 -13.48 6.77
CA LEU A 47 -10.32 -12.14 6.38
C LEU A 47 -10.91 -11.03 7.27
N GLY A 48 -12.12 -11.20 7.80
CA GLY A 48 -12.74 -10.20 8.69
C GLY A 48 -11.90 -9.97 9.95
N LEU A 49 -11.49 -11.04 10.63
CA LEU A 49 -10.64 -10.95 11.83
C LEU A 49 -9.22 -10.48 11.48
N LEU A 50 -8.64 -10.97 10.38
CA LEU A 50 -7.30 -10.57 9.93
C LEU A 50 -7.23 -9.07 9.60
N GLY A 51 -8.25 -8.55 8.91
CA GLY A 51 -8.37 -7.13 8.58
C GLY A 51 -8.55 -6.26 9.82
N LEU A 52 -9.40 -6.68 10.76
CA LEU A 52 -9.60 -6.00 12.04
C LEU A 52 -8.29 -5.89 12.83
N VAL A 53 -7.52 -6.96 12.93
CA VAL A 53 -6.25 -6.94 13.68
C VAL A 53 -5.18 -6.12 12.96
N SER A 54 -5.14 -6.14 11.62
CA SER A 54 -4.25 -5.25 10.86
C SER A 54 -4.55 -3.77 11.15
N MET A 55 -5.83 -3.41 11.23
CA MET A 55 -6.26 -2.07 11.62
C MET A 55 -5.87 -1.71 13.06
N LEU A 56 -5.99 -2.65 14.01
CA LEU A 56 -5.54 -2.44 15.38
C LEU A 56 -4.02 -2.18 15.44
N VAL A 57 -3.22 -2.93 14.68
CA VAL A 57 -1.76 -2.73 14.61
C VAL A 57 -1.44 -1.34 14.07
N LEU A 58 -2.14 -0.87 13.04
CA LEU A 58 -1.96 0.48 12.50
C LEU A 58 -2.37 1.56 13.53
N ALA A 59 -3.54 1.42 14.14
CA ALA A 59 -4.05 2.39 15.12
C ALA A 59 -3.15 2.50 16.36
N ALA A 60 -2.42 1.44 16.69
CA ALA A 60 -1.51 1.36 17.84
C ALA A 60 -0.06 1.76 17.51
N ALA A 61 0.20 2.28 16.30
CA ALA A 61 1.49 2.77 15.82
C ALA A 61 1.46 4.30 15.63
N PRO A 62 1.54 5.10 16.71
CA PRO A 62 1.39 6.55 16.65
C PRO A 62 2.55 7.26 15.90
N ASP A 63 3.73 6.63 15.85
CA ASP A 63 4.91 7.13 15.15
C ASP A 63 4.89 6.79 13.65
N ASP A 64 3.83 6.13 13.17
CA ASP A 64 3.69 5.85 11.75
C ASP A 64 3.56 7.14 10.93
N PRO A 65 4.35 7.34 9.86
CA PRO A 65 4.31 8.58 9.08
C PRO A 65 2.91 8.94 8.52
N ILE A 66 2.09 7.95 8.17
CA ILE A 66 0.73 8.18 7.65
C ILE A 66 -0.21 8.60 8.78
N MET A 67 -0.11 7.97 9.95
CA MET A 67 -0.89 8.36 11.13
C MET A 67 -0.49 9.74 11.65
N ALA A 68 0.81 10.03 11.69
CA ALA A 68 1.34 11.33 12.08
C ALA A 68 0.86 12.45 11.13
N ALA A 69 0.86 12.20 9.81
CA ALA A 69 0.37 13.16 8.82
C ALA A 69 -1.14 13.45 8.97
N THR A 70 -1.94 12.45 9.36
CA THR A 70 -3.40 12.59 9.49
C THR A 70 -3.87 13.21 10.81
N HIS A 71 -2.95 13.62 11.71
CA HIS A 71 -3.25 14.28 12.99
C HIS A 71 -4.27 13.52 13.88
N ARG A 72 -4.42 12.20 13.68
CA ARG A 72 -5.36 11.39 14.47
C ARG A 72 -4.68 10.92 15.75
N ARG A 73 -5.02 11.62 16.85
CA ARG A 73 -4.89 11.23 18.27
C ARG A 73 -3.47 10.91 18.77
N THR A 74 -2.90 11.87 19.49
CA THR A 74 -1.71 11.70 20.35
C THR A 74 -1.93 10.76 21.54
N ASP A 75 -3.19 10.40 21.85
CA ASP A 75 -3.60 9.57 23.00
C ASP A 75 -3.98 8.12 22.63
N ALA A 76 -3.64 7.64 21.43
CA ALA A 76 -3.91 6.25 21.06
C ALA A 76 -3.08 5.26 21.93
N PRO A 77 -3.68 4.17 22.44
CA PRO A 77 -2.95 3.18 23.23
C PRO A 77 -1.86 2.53 22.37
N ARG A 78 -0.68 2.31 22.95
CA ARG A 78 0.39 1.60 22.24
C ARG A 78 0.02 0.13 22.11
N LEU A 79 0.58 -0.54 21.11
CA LEU A 79 0.31 -1.96 20.85
C LEU A 79 0.61 -2.84 22.09
N ALA A 80 1.65 -2.48 22.85
CA ALA A 80 2.00 -3.18 24.09
C ALA A 80 0.92 -3.07 25.17
N ASP A 81 0.23 -1.94 25.25
CA ASP A 81 -0.85 -1.70 26.22
C ASP A 81 -2.10 -2.50 25.84
N LEU A 82 -2.44 -2.53 24.54
CA LEU A 82 -3.54 -3.37 24.02
C LEU A 82 -3.29 -4.86 24.29
N VAL A 83 -2.08 -5.34 24.02
CA VAL A 83 -1.69 -6.73 24.31
C VAL A 83 -1.79 -7.04 25.80
N ALA A 84 -1.38 -6.11 26.68
CA ALA A 84 -1.54 -6.28 28.12
C ALA A 84 -3.02 -6.40 28.53
N GLY A 85 -3.89 -5.54 27.98
CA GLY A 85 -5.34 -5.62 28.22
C GLY A 85 -5.94 -6.96 27.77
N PHE A 86 -5.57 -7.45 26.58
CA PHE A 86 -6.02 -8.75 26.09
C PHE A 86 -5.46 -9.93 26.88
N ILE A 87 -4.29 -9.79 27.53
CA ILE A 87 -3.75 -10.78 28.47
C ILE A 87 -4.60 -10.83 29.75
N ASP A 88 -4.98 -9.67 30.28
CA ASP A 88 -5.74 -9.55 31.52
C ASP A 88 -7.18 -10.08 31.41
N VAL A 89 -7.82 -9.90 30.24
CA VAL A 89 -9.17 -10.42 29.96
C VAL A 89 -9.05 -11.76 29.23
N ARG A 90 -9.32 -12.87 29.92
CA ARG A 90 -9.29 -14.22 29.33
C ARG A 90 -10.64 -14.58 28.72
N SER A 91 -10.72 -14.58 27.39
CA SER A 91 -11.87 -15.08 26.63
C SER A 91 -11.43 -15.67 25.29
N ARG A 92 -12.32 -16.42 24.62
CA ARG A 92 -12.06 -16.95 23.27
C ARG A 92 -11.66 -15.85 22.28
N GLU A 93 -12.29 -14.69 22.37
CA GLU A 93 -12.06 -13.53 21.50
C GLU A 93 -10.68 -12.91 21.73
N THR A 94 -10.26 -12.69 22.99
CA THR A 94 -8.92 -12.15 23.27
C THR A 94 -7.84 -13.16 22.94
N THR A 95 -8.11 -14.46 23.11
CA THR A 95 -7.20 -15.53 22.66
C THR A 95 -7.06 -15.50 21.14
N ALA A 96 -8.15 -15.27 20.40
CA ALA A 96 -8.08 -15.13 18.95
C ALA A 96 -7.28 -13.90 18.52
N LEU A 97 -7.52 -12.74 19.14
CA LEU A 97 -6.78 -11.50 18.88
C LEU A 97 -5.27 -11.69 19.13
N LEU A 98 -4.88 -12.25 20.28
CA LEU A 98 -3.48 -12.55 20.59
C LEU A 98 -2.86 -13.52 19.58
N THR A 99 -3.62 -14.53 19.11
CA THR A 99 -3.14 -15.47 18.10
C THR A 99 -2.83 -14.78 16.77
N VAL A 100 -3.70 -13.89 16.30
CA VAL A 100 -3.46 -13.13 15.06
C VAL A 100 -2.33 -12.10 15.25
N LEU A 101 -2.29 -11.39 16.38
CA LEU A 101 -1.23 -10.43 16.70
C LEU A 101 0.16 -11.08 16.73
N ALA A 102 0.26 -12.33 17.16
CA ALA A 102 1.52 -13.09 17.13
C ALA A 102 2.08 -13.30 15.71
N GLU A 103 1.23 -13.21 14.68
CA GLU A 103 1.60 -13.43 13.30
C GLU A 103 1.75 -12.11 12.51
N LEU A 104 0.83 -11.16 12.73
CA LEU A 104 0.79 -9.89 11.98
C LEU A 104 1.80 -8.84 12.48
N VAL A 105 2.27 -8.95 13.72
CA VAL A 105 3.30 -8.05 14.25
C VAL A 105 4.67 -8.56 13.82
N VAL A 106 5.26 -7.82 12.88
CA VAL A 106 6.40 -8.27 12.10
C VAL A 106 7.74 -7.65 12.51
N ASP A 107 7.71 -6.40 12.98
CA ASP A 107 8.90 -5.59 13.26
C ASP A 107 9.31 -5.59 14.76
N ASP A 108 8.55 -6.30 15.59
CA ASP A 108 8.78 -6.45 17.03
C ASP A 108 8.92 -7.94 17.37
N HIS A 109 9.95 -8.30 18.15
CA HIS A 109 10.18 -9.69 18.56
C HIS A 109 9.53 -10.03 19.91
N ASP A 110 9.30 -9.04 20.77
CA ASP A 110 8.75 -9.23 22.11
C ASP A 110 7.23 -9.38 22.10
N ILE A 111 6.53 -8.56 21.31
CA ILE A 111 5.06 -8.63 21.23
C ILE A 111 4.60 -10.01 20.74
N PRO A 112 5.06 -10.53 19.59
CA PRO A 112 4.68 -11.88 19.15
C PRO A 112 5.02 -12.97 20.15
N ARG A 113 6.19 -12.87 20.80
CA ARG A 113 6.62 -13.86 21.80
C ARG A 113 5.68 -13.86 23.00
N ARG A 114 5.30 -12.69 23.53
CA ARG A 114 4.36 -12.56 24.65
C ARG A 114 2.97 -13.10 24.29
N CYS A 115 2.46 -12.76 23.10
CA CYS A 115 1.19 -13.29 22.60
C CYS A 115 1.21 -14.83 22.53
N ARG A 116 2.23 -15.43 21.90
CA ARG A 116 2.37 -16.90 21.81
C ARG A 116 2.46 -17.58 23.18
N GLN A 117 3.22 -16.98 24.10
CA GLN A 117 3.34 -17.50 25.46
C GLN A 117 2.00 -17.50 26.19
N GLU A 118 1.25 -16.41 26.14
CA GLU A 118 -0.06 -16.34 26.79
C GLU A 118 -1.05 -17.33 26.15
N VAL A 119 -1.14 -17.36 24.81
CA VAL A 119 -2.03 -18.27 24.07
C VAL A 119 -1.77 -19.74 24.45
N ALA A 120 -0.50 -20.13 24.62
CA ALA A 120 -0.13 -21.48 25.04
C ALA A 120 -0.61 -21.86 26.46
N THR A 121 -0.96 -20.87 27.31
CA THR A 121 -1.54 -21.11 28.64
C THR A 121 -3.06 -21.19 28.64
N ARG A 122 -3.70 -20.89 27.50
CA ARG A 122 -5.16 -20.84 27.34
C ARG A 122 -5.66 -22.09 26.64
N ASN A 123 -6.83 -22.56 27.06
CA ASN A 123 -7.49 -23.75 26.49
C ASN A 123 -8.77 -23.37 25.74
N ASP A 124 -8.86 -22.13 25.23
CA ASP A 124 -10.03 -21.68 24.48
C ASP A 124 -10.14 -22.40 23.13
N PRO A 125 -11.35 -22.83 22.72
CA PRO A 125 -11.54 -23.49 21.43
C PRO A 125 -11.43 -22.46 20.28
N LEU A 126 -10.36 -22.56 19.51
CA LEU A 126 -10.14 -21.73 18.32
C LEU A 126 -10.42 -22.53 17.03
N PRO A 127 -10.92 -21.86 15.97
CA PRO A 127 -11.01 -22.46 14.65
C PRO A 127 -9.66 -22.93 14.13
N ARG A 128 -9.65 -24.02 13.37
CA ARG A 128 -8.42 -24.62 12.82
C ARG A 128 -7.58 -23.65 12.00
N TRP A 129 -8.24 -22.80 11.20
CA TRP A 129 -7.58 -21.79 10.37
C TRP A 129 -6.68 -20.85 11.18
N LEU A 130 -7.06 -20.59 12.44
CA LEU A 130 -6.36 -19.67 13.32
C LEU A 130 -5.16 -20.34 13.99
N SER A 131 -5.32 -21.58 14.45
CA SER A 131 -4.20 -22.36 15.03
C SER A 131 -3.14 -22.73 14.00
N GLU A 132 -3.53 -22.88 12.74
CA GLU A 132 -2.64 -23.19 11.61
C GLU A 132 -2.29 -21.96 10.77
N LEU A 133 -2.60 -20.74 11.25
CA LEU A 133 -2.30 -19.48 10.55
C LEU A 133 -0.82 -19.34 10.12
N PRO A 134 0.20 -19.82 10.87
CA PRO A 134 1.59 -19.81 10.43
C PRO A 134 1.88 -20.67 9.19
N HIS A 135 0.97 -21.57 8.80
CA HIS A 135 1.11 -22.48 7.66
C HIS A 135 0.28 -22.02 6.45
N CYS A 136 0.00 -20.73 6.35
CA CYS A 136 -0.67 -20.13 5.20
C CYS A 136 0.07 -20.50 3.89
N GLU A 137 -0.67 -21.03 2.91
CA GLU A 137 -0.11 -21.43 1.63
C GLU A 137 -0.32 -20.31 0.61
N VAL A 138 0.76 -19.66 0.17
CA VAL A 138 0.72 -18.75 -0.98
C VAL A 138 1.01 -19.52 -2.26
N TYR A 139 -0.02 -19.78 -3.06
CA TYR A 139 0.04 -20.76 -4.15
C TYR A 139 0.19 -20.14 -5.55
N ARG A 140 -0.14 -18.86 -5.75
CA ARG A 140 -0.05 -18.19 -7.05
C ARG A 140 0.14 -16.68 -6.91
N ALA A 141 0.80 -16.09 -7.90
CA ALA A 141 0.86 -14.64 -8.07
C ALA A 141 0.63 -14.26 -9.54
N ALA A 142 -0.07 -13.18 -9.78
CA ALA A 142 -0.28 -12.60 -11.10
C ALA A 142 -0.04 -11.09 -11.04
N ARG A 143 0.17 -10.49 -12.21
CA ARG A 143 0.36 -9.06 -12.38
C ARG A 143 -0.63 -8.56 -13.44
N MET A 144 -1.37 -7.52 -13.10
CA MET A 144 -2.10 -6.70 -14.06
C MET A 144 -1.25 -5.46 -14.35
N THR A 145 -1.00 -5.20 -15.63
CA THR A 145 -0.08 -4.14 -16.08
C THR A 145 -0.65 -3.42 -17.30
N HIS A 146 -0.45 -2.11 -17.35
CA HIS A 146 -0.83 -1.28 -18.48
C HIS A 146 0.36 -1.01 -19.41
N VAL A 147 0.12 -0.83 -20.70
CA VAL A 147 1.19 -0.60 -21.70
C VAL A 147 2.08 0.61 -21.38
N LEU A 148 1.55 1.62 -20.68
CA LEU A 148 2.30 2.83 -20.28
C LEU A 148 3.19 2.60 -19.04
N GLY A 149 2.86 1.60 -18.21
CA GLY A 149 3.71 1.15 -17.10
C GLY A 149 3.72 2.05 -15.87
N ASP A 150 2.78 3.01 -15.74
CA ASP A 150 2.73 3.93 -14.59
C ASP A 150 2.35 3.22 -13.29
N THR A 151 1.56 2.15 -13.39
CA THR A 151 1.08 1.38 -12.24
C THR A 151 1.04 -0.10 -12.58
N ASP A 152 1.34 -0.93 -11.58
CA ASP A 152 1.16 -2.37 -11.62
C ASP A 152 0.33 -2.86 -10.43
N ASP A 153 -0.64 -3.73 -10.69
CA ASP A 153 -1.38 -4.42 -9.63
C ASP A 153 -0.89 -5.86 -9.52
N LEU A 154 -0.39 -6.21 -8.34
CA LEU A 154 0.09 -7.55 -8.00
C LEU A 154 -1.02 -8.28 -7.25
N LEU A 155 -1.50 -9.39 -7.83
CA LEU A 155 -2.47 -10.28 -7.23
C LEU A 155 -1.77 -11.47 -6.60
N ILE A 156 -1.89 -11.67 -5.29
CA ILE A 156 -1.20 -12.72 -4.53
C ILE A 156 -2.25 -13.61 -3.86
N ALA A 157 -2.28 -14.88 -4.24
CA ALA A 157 -3.29 -15.84 -3.83
C ALA A 157 -2.81 -16.69 -2.65
N ALA A 158 -3.60 -16.71 -1.58
CA ALA A 158 -3.33 -17.52 -0.40
C ALA A 158 -4.51 -18.43 -0.04
N ARG A 159 -4.18 -19.51 0.66
CA ARG A 159 -5.14 -20.45 1.24
C ARG A 159 -4.81 -20.67 2.71
N LEU A 160 -5.84 -20.55 3.55
CA LEU A 160 -5.75 -20.84 4.97
C LEU A 160 -6.11 -22.30 5.24
N ALA A 161 -5.69 -22.82 6.39
CA ALA A 161 -6.16 -24.12 6.84
C ALA A 161 -7.69 -24.10 7.00
N GLY A 162 -8.37 -25.13 6.50
CA GLY A 162 -9.84 -25.12 6.36
C GLY A 162 -10.32 -24.84 4.93
N GLY A 163 -9.44 -24.34 4.06
CA GLY A 163 -9.70 -24.22 2.62
C GLY A 163 -10.12 -22.83 2.16
N ASP A 164 -10.40 -21.91 3.08
CA ASP A 164 -10.71 -20.51 2.78
C ASP A 164 -9.59 -19.87 1.95
N GLN A 165 -9.98 -19.19 0.87
CA GLN A 165 -9.06 -18.55 -0.06
C GLN A 165 -9.18 -17.03 0.05
N LEU A 166 -8.04 -16.37 -0.07
CA LEU A 166 -7.97 -14.92 -0.11
C LEU A 166 -6.98 -14.49 -1.18
N THR A 167 -7.32 -13.40 -1.86
CA THR A 167 -6.45 -12.77 -2.85
C THR A 167 -6.13 -11.36 -2.38
N CYS A 168 -4.84 -11.10 -2.17
CA CYS A 168 -4.34 -9.76 -1.94
C CYS A 168 -4.09 -9.07 -3.28
N VAL A 169 -4.53 -7.82 -3.42
CA VAL A 169 -4.21 -6.97 -4.56
C VAL A 169 -3.38 -5.81 -4.02
N VAL A 170 -2.18 -5.62 -4.57
CA VAL A 170 -1.27 -4.52 -4.20
C VAL A 170 -0.99 -3.68 -5.43
N SER A 171 -1.41 -2.42 -5.40
CA SER A 171 -1.16 -1.44 -6.46
C SER A 171 0.15 -0.70 -6.18
N ILE A 172 1.09 -0.78 -7.12
CA ILE A 172 2.39 -0.12 -7.05
C ILE A 172 2.42 0.98 -8.12
N ASP A 173 2.61 2.22 -7.69
CA ASP A 173 2.80 3.39 -8.55
C ASP A 173 4.29 3.51 -8.89
N HIS A 174 4.64 3.81 -10.13
CA HIS A 174 6.02 3.90 -10.60
C HIS A 174 6.43 5.31 -11.04
N ASP A 175 5.56 6.32 -10.87
CA ASP A 175 5.74 7.66 -11.47
C ASP A 175 6.81 8.50 -10.76
N ILE A 176 6.96 8.37 -9.45
CA ILE A 176 7.97 9.15 -8.69
C ILE A 176 8.99 8.19 -8.10
N VAL A 177 8.50 7.38 -7.17
CA VAL A 177 9.18 6.22 -6.60
C VAL A 177 8.30 5.00 -6.89
N SER A 178 8.89 3.82 -6.92
CA SER A 178 8.10 2.60 -7.04
C SER A 178 7.55 2.26 -5.66
N ASP A 179 6.37 2.79 -5.32
CA ASP A 179 5.78 2.70 -3.97
C ASP A 179 4.33 2.21 -3.96
N VAL A 180 3.91 1.66 -2.82
CA VAL A 180 2.53 1.15 -2.68
C VAL A 180 1.54 2.32 -2.65
N LYS A 181 0.66 2.33 -3.63
CA LYS A 181 -0.43 3.30 -3.76
C LYS A 181 -1.68 2.86 -3.03
N ASP A 182 -2.01 1.58 -3.14
CA ASP A 182 -3.15 0.96 -2.48
C ASP A 182 -2.90 -0.54 -2.27
N ALA A 183 -3.61 -1.13 -1.32
CA ALA A 183 -3.71 -2.58 -1.22
C ALA A 183 -5.01 -2.98 -0.53
N PHE A 184 -5.58 -4.10 -0.96
CA PHE A 184 -6.79 -4.66 -0.36
C PHE A 184 -6.83 -6.18 -0.53
N PHE A 185 -7.78 -6.81 0.16
CA PHE A 185 -7.97 -8.25 0.14
C PHE A 185 -9.39 -8.58 -0.29
N VAL A 186 -9.50 -9.61 -1.13
CA VAL A 186 -10.78 -10.19 -1.56
C VAL A 186 -10.89 -11.59 -0.96
N PRO A 187 -12.00 -11.95 -0.30
CA PRO A 187 -12.24 -13.28 0.28
C PRO A 187 -12.64 -14.29 -0.82
N ASP A 188 -11.82 -14.40 -1.85
CA ASP A 188 -12.05 -15.30 -2.98
C ASP A 188 -10.71 -15.77 -3.58
N SER A 189 -10.81 -16.81 -4.41
CA SER A 189 -9.74 -17.33 -5.25
C SER A 189 -9.25 -16.28 -6.25
N ILE A 190 -7.97 -16.38 -6.60
CA ILE A 190 -7.39 -15.49 -7.62
C ILE A 190 -8.02 -15.69 -8.99
N ASP A 191 -8.53 -16.89 -9.29
CA ASP A 191 -9.25 -17.15 -10.54
C ASP A 191 -10.56 -16.37 -10.63
N ALA A 192 -11.33 -16.31 -9.53
CA ALA A 192 -12.56 -15.50 -9.48
C ALA A 192 -12.24 -14.00 -9.57
N VAL A 193 -11.21 -13.53 -8.86
CA VAL A 193 -10.78 -12.13 -8.91
C VAL A 193 -10.31 -11.74 -10.31
N LEU A 194 -9.48 -12.57 -10.94
CA LEU A 194 -9.02 -12.36 -12.32
C LEU A 194 -10.19 -12.41 -13.32
N ALA A 195 -11.14 -13.33 -13.15
CA ALA A 195 -12.31 -13.41 -14.02
C ALA A 195 -13.15 -12.13 -13.97
N VAL A 196 -13.37 -11.58 -12.77
CA VAL A 196 -14.07 -10.30 -12.60
C VAL A 196 -13.25 -9.16 -13.20
N ALA A 197 -11.95 -9.08 -12.91
CA ALA A 197 -11.08 -8.02 -13.42
C ALA A 197 -11.03 -8.03 -14.95
N VAL A 198 -10.91 -9.21 -15.59
CA VAL A 198 -10.92 -9.36 -17.04
C VAL A 198 -12.29 -8.99 -17.63
N ALA A 199 -13.38 -9.40 -16.99
CA ALA A 199 -14.73 -9.10 -17.48
C ALA A 199 -15.07 -7.60 -17.38
N GLN A 200 -14.53 -6.91 -16.37
CA GLN A 200 -14.73 -5.47 -16.14
C GLN A 200 -13.70 -4.60 -16.86
N ASN A 201 -12.62 -5.19 -17.37
CA ASN A 201 -11.59 -4.45 -18.08
C ASN A 201 -12.10 -3.98 -19.45
N SER A 202 -12.40 -2.70 -19.56
CA SER A 202 -12.73 -2.03 -20.82
C SER A 202 -11.50 -1.57 -21.60
N ASP A 203 -10.32 -1.63 -20.99
CA ASP A 203 -9.08 -1.11 -21.56
C ASP A 203 -8.29 -2.22 -22.27
N PRO A 204 -8.17 -2.17 -23.62
CA PRO A 204 -7.43 -3.17 -24.38
C PRO A 204 -5.92 -3.13 -24.15
N ASP A 205 -5.39 -2.05 -23.56
CA ASP A 205 -3.96 -1.87 -23.31
C ASP A 205 -3.51 -2.43 -21.94
N THR A 206 -4.48 -2.93 -21.16
CA THR A 206 -4.24 -3.64 -19.90
C THR A 206 -4.10 -5.15 -20.13
N ARG A 207 -3.07 -5.75 -19.52
CA ARG A 207 -2.74 -7.18 -19.64
C ARG A 207 -2.63 -7.84 -18.27
N PHE A 208 -2.99 -9.11 -18.22
CA PHE A 208 -2.85 -9.97 -17.05
C PHE A 208 -1.81 -11.04 -17.36
N VAL A 209 -0.79 -11.15 -16.53
CA VAL A 209 0.33 -12.08 -16.71
C VAL A 209 0.62 -12.82 -15.41
N GLU A 210 1.02 -14.09 -15.51
CA GLU A 210 1.55 -14.82 -14.36
C GLU A 210 2.84 -14.18 -13.86
N MET A 211 3.02 -14.18 -12.54
CA MET A 211 4.20 -13.62 -11.89
C MET A 211 4.86 -14.66 -10.99
N GLY A 212 6.20 -14.66 -10.97
CA GLY A 212 6.96 -15.46 -10.01
C GLY A 212 6.61 -15.05 -8.57
N ARG A 213 6.32 -16.02 -7.71
CA ARG A 213 6.03 -15.77 -6.29
C ARG A 213 7.20 -15.08 -5.56
N ALA A 214 8.43 -15.44 -5.91
CA ALA A 214 9.61 -14.80 -5.35
C ALA A 214 9.71 -13.33 -5.80
N ASP A 215 9.44 -13.06 -7.07
CA ASP A 215 9.44 -11.70 -7.62
C ASP A 215 8.35 -10.85 -6.96
N ALA A 216 7.13 -11.40 -6.81
CA ALA A 216 6.03 -10.71 -6.15
C ALA A 216 6.41 -10.30 -4.71
N ARG A 217 7.13 -11.17 -3.97
CA ARG A 217 7.65 -10.84 -2.64
C ARG A 217 8.59 -9.65 -2.70
N THR A 218 9.60 -9.72 -3.56
CA THR A 218 10.63 -8.67 -3.68
C THR A 218 9.99 -7.34 -4.09
N TRP A 219 9.07 -7.35 -5.06
CA TRP A 219 8.38 -6.13 -5.53
C TRP A 219 7.58 -5.45 -4.43
N VAL A 220 6.73 -6.20 -3.72
CA VAL A 220 5.91 -5.63 -2.65
C VAL A 220 6.78 -5.18 -1.48
N HIS A 221 7.78 -5.97 -1.09
CA HIS A 221 8.72 -5.61 -0.04
C HIS A 221 9.43 -4.28 -0.34
N ASP A 222 9.99 -4.16 -1.54
CA ASP A 222 10.76 -2.98 -1.95
C ASP A 222 9.85 -1.76 -2.08
N ALA A 223 8.64 -1.91 -2.64
CA ALA A 223 7.67 -0.83 -2.75
C ALA A 223 7.20 -0.30 -1.39
N MET A 224 7.13 -1.16 -0.37
CA MET A 224 6.82 -0.74 0.99
C MET A 224 7.98 -0.04 1.70
N ALA A 225 9.23 -0.34 1.33
CA ALA A 225 10.42 0.31 1.88
C ALA A 225 10.72 1.67 1.23
N GLN A 226 10.31 1.84 -0.03
CA GLN A 226 10.66 2.98 -0.86
C GLN A 226 9.65 4.14 -0.84
N SER A 227 8.71 4.20 0.11
CA SER A 227 7.70 5.28 0.14
C SER A 227 8.21 6.50 0.95
N PRO A 228 8.73 7.56 0.30
CA PRO A 228 9.21 8.77 1.00
C PRO A 228 8.05 9.70 1.39
N ILE A 229 6.87 9.51 0.79
CA ILE A 229 5.68 10.33 1.00
C ILE A 229 4.59 9.43 1.58
N PRO A 230 4.07 9.72 2.79
CA PRO A 230 2.97 8.96 3.35
C PRO A 230 1.74 9.01 2.42
N ARG A 231 1.42 7.90 1.74
CA ARG A 231 0.21 7.74 0.93
C ARG A 231 -0.85 6.99 1.72
N ALA A 232 -2.07 7.49 1.65
CA ALA A 232 -3.24 6.81 2.17
C ALA A 232 -4.30 6.72 1.08
N SER A 233 -4.95 5.56 1.00
CA SER A 233 -6.17 5.32 0.24
C SER A 233 -7.27 4.94 1.24
N ASP A 234 -8.42 4.46 0.73
CA ASP A 234 -9.47 3.94 1.59
C ASP A 234 -9.07 2.64 2.31
N SER A 235 -8.15 1.85 1.73
CA SER A 235 -7.72 0.54 2.26
C SER A 235 -6.25 0.49 2.70
N TRP A 236 -5.44 1.46 2.30
CA TRP A 236 -4.04 1.58 2.65
C TRP A 236 -3.83 2.79 3.57
N PRO A 237 -3.10 2.65 4.70
CA PRO A 237 -2.28 1.51 5.13
C PRO A 237 -3.01 0.51 6.07
N SER A 238 -4.34 0.52 6.11
CA SER A 238 -5.16 -0.32 7.00
C SER A 238 -4.82 -1.82 6.95
N CYS A 239 -4.55 -2.34 5.76
CA CYS A 239 -4.19 -3.75 5.55
C CYS A 239 -2.68 -4.03 5.61
N ARG A 240 -1.83 -3.03 5.91
CA ARG A 240 -0.38 -3.12 5.75
C ARG A 240 0.26 -4.25 6.56
N ALA A 241 -0.16 -4.44 7.81
CA ALA A 241 0.36 -5.53 8.65
C ALA A 241 0.00 -6.90 8.04
N LEU A 242 -1.21 -7.02 7.49
CA LEU A 242 -1.65 -8.23 6.80
C LEU A 242 -0.87 -8.48 5.49
N VAL A 243 -0.59 -7.45 4.69
CA VAL A 243 0.27 -7.56 3.50
C VAL A 243 1.67 -8.04 3.89
N ARG A 244 2.28 -7.46 4.93
CA ARG A 244 3.61 -7.87 5.41
C ARG A 244 3.65 -9.32 5.88
N TRP A 245 2.60 -9.74 6.60
CA TRP A 245 2.46 -11.14 7.00
C TRP A 245 2.36 -12.07 5.78
N LEU A 246 1.52 -11.73 4.79
CA LEU A 246 1.32 -12.55 3.60
C LEU A 246 2.62 -12.76 2.83
N ILE A 247 3.39 -11.69 2.58
CA ILE A 247 4.60 -11.78 1.76
C ILE A 247 5.74 -12.55 2.45
N ARG A 248 5.69 -12.77 3.78
CA ARG A 248 6.65 -13.64 4.49
C ARG A 248 6.49 -15.11 4.13
N HIS A 249 5.31 -15.51 3.64
CA HIS A 249 5.04 -16.88 3.19
C HIS A 249 5.43 -17.11 1.72
N LEU A 250 5.84 -16.06 1.01
CA LEU A 250 6.40 -16.17 -0.34
C LEU A 250 7.89 -16.58 -0.27
N PRO A 251 8.43 -17.27 -1.28
CA PRO A 251 9.84 -17.62 -1.34
C PRO A 251 10.74 -16.38 -1.49
N ASP A 252 11.94 -16.45 -0.93
CA ASP A 252 13.01 -15.46 -1.14
C ASP A 252 13.66 -15.59 -2.53
N GLY A 253 14.50 -14.61 -2.89
CA GLY A 253 15.38 -14.69 -4.05
C GLY A 253 14.78 -14.27 -5.39
N GLY A 254 13.68 -13.53 -5.38
CA GLY A 254 13.08 -12.96 -6.59
C GLY A 254 13.74 -11.66 -7.02
N GLU A 255 13.48 -11.27 -8.27
CA GLU A 255 13.95 -10.00 -8.83
C GLU A 255 12.94 -8.87 -8.56
N GLY A 256 13.44 -7.75 -8.03
CA GLY A 256 12.64 -6.54 -7.81
C GLY A 256 12.23 -5.83 -9.11
N TYR A 257 11.36 -4.82 -8.98
CA TYR A 257 10.99 -3.98 -10.13
C TYR A 257 12.25 -3.32 -10.71
N ARG A 258 12.45 -3.52 -12.01
CA ARG A 258 13.52 -2.87 -12.77
C ARG A 258 12.90 -1.87 -13.72
N ARG A 259 13.25 -0.59 -13.52
CA ARG A 259 12.96 0.45 -14.51
C ARG A 259 13.60 0.08 -15.85
N PRO A 260 13.01 0.48 -16.98
CA PRO A 260 13.62 0.30 -18.29
C PRO A 260 15.05 0.87 -18.30
N ASP A 261 16.03 -0.01 -18.53
CA ASP A 261 17.44 0.36 -18.55
C ASP A 261 17.82 0.82 -19.96
N TRP A 262 17.69 2.12 -20.19
CA TRP A 262 18.22 2.77 -21.38
C TRP A 262 19.63 3.23 -21.10
N ASP A 263 20.62 2.63 -21.75
CA ASP A 263 21.98 3.13 -21.62
C ASP A 263 22.07 4.56 -22.20
N SER A 264 23.06 5.32 -21.74
CA SER A 264 23.17 6.74 -22.11
C SER A 264 23.35 6.95 -23.62
N ARG A 265 23.94 5.97 -24.31
CA ARG A 265 24.18 6.03 -25.75
C ARG A 265 22.90 5.73 -26.51
N GLN A 266 22.19 4.66 -26.16
CA GLN A 266 20.88 4.30 -26.74
C GLN A 266 19.89 5.46 -26.58
N LEU A 267 19.82 6.05 -25.39
CA LEU A 267 18.97 7.20 -25.14
C LEU A 267 19.38 8.38 -26.02
N SER A 268 20.67 8.73 -26.09
CA SER A 268 21.14 9.84 -26.92
C SER A 268 20.91 9.61 -28.41
N GLU A 269 21.10 8.38 -28.90
CA GLU A 269 20.86 8.02 -30.30
C GLU A 269 19.37 8.16 -30.62
N PHE A 270 18.49 7.63 -29.76
CA PHE A 270 17.04 7.73 -29.92
C PHE A 270 16.56 9.19 -29.90
N LEU A 271 16.97 9.99 -28.92
CA LEU A 271 16.63 11.42 -28.89
C LEU A 271 17.20 12.15 -30.10
N GLY A 272 18.38 11.75 -30.58
CA GLY A 272 18.96 12.25 -31.84
C GLY A 272 18.03 12.05 -33.04
N THR A 273 17.37 10.89 -33.14
CA THR A 273 16.39 10.63 -34.21
C THR A 273 15.17 11.54 -34.14
N PHE A 274 14.70 11.87 -32.94
CA PHE A 274 13.61 12.84 -32.76
C PHE A 274 14.03 14.23 -33.25
N PHE A 275 15.17 14.75 -32.80
CA PHE A 275 15.61 16.09 -33.20
C PHE A 275 15.93 16.21 -34.70
N ALA A 276 16.31 15.10 -35.35
CA ALA A 276 16.49 15.04 -36.80
C ALA A 276 15.17 14.91 -37.59
N SER A 277 14.06 14.60 -36.92
CA SER A 277 12.74 14.47 -37.55
C SER A 277 12.11 15.82 -37.88
N PRO A 278 11.16 15.91 -38.83
CA PRO A 278 10.43 17.14 -39.10
C PRO A 278 9.74 17.74 -37.86
N GLN A 279 9.25 16.89 -36.95
CA GLN A 279 8.58 17.29 -35.72
C GLN A 279 9.54 17.85 -34.66
N GLY A 280 10.75 17.29 -34.57
CA GLY A 280 11.75 17.69 -33.59
C GLY A 280 12.73 18.77 -34.07
N ALA A 281 12.87 18.99 -35.38
CA ALA A 281 13.79 19.97 -35.95
C ALA A 281 13.60 21.41 -35.42
N PRO A 282 12.37 21.92 -35.19
CA PRO A 282 12.17 23.24 -34.57
C PRO A 282 12.75 23.35 -33.14
N PHE A 283 12.93 22.22 -32.47
CA PHE A 283 13.45 22.12 -31.11
C PHE A 283 14.91 21.68 -31.07
N ASP A 284 15.61 21.58 -32.21
CA ASP A 284 17.02 21.17 -32.27
C ASP A 284 17.97 22.30 -31.80
N ARG A 285 17.93 22.57 -30.49
CA ARG A 285 18.86 23.46 -29.80
C ARG A 285 19.27 22.85 -28.48
N ARG A 286 20.46 23.21 -28.02
CA ARG A 286 21.07 22.66 -26.80
C ARG A 286 20.12 22.70 -25.59
N ALA A 287 19.40 23.81 -25.38
CA ALA A 287 18.46 23.95 -24.27
C ALA A 287 17.32 22.91 -24.29
N CYS A 288 16.66 22.70 -25.44
CA CYS A 288 15.59 21.71 -25.58
C CYS A 288 16.12 20.28 -25.54
N ARG A 289 17.32 20.03 -26.07
CA ARG A 289 18.01 18.72 -25.95
C ARG A 289 18.27 18.36 -24.49
N ASP A 290 18.83 19.31 -23.73
CA ASP A 290 19.09 19.14 -22.30
C ASP A 290 17.79 18.96 -21.51
N LEU A 291 16.75 19.73 -21.85
CA LEU A 291 15.42 19.63 -21.24
C LEU A 291 14.77 18.27 -21.50
N LEU A 292 14.69 17.82 -22.76
CA LEU A 292 14.11 16.51 -23.09
C LEU A 292 14.87 15.37 -22.42
N SER A 293 16.20 15.46 -22.39
CA SER A 293 17.06 14.48 -21.70
C SER A 293 16.81 14.42 -20.19
N ALA A 294 16.40 15.52 -19.57
CA ALA A 294 15.99 15.54 -18.17
C ALA A 294 14.56 14.96 -18.01
N LEU A 295 13.62 15.37 -18.87
CA LEU A 295 12.23 14.94 -18.84
C LEU A 295 12.07 13.43 -18.98
N VAL A 296 12.76 12.80 -19.94
CA VAL A 296 12.66 11.34 -20.19
C VAL A 296 13.11 10.48 -19.01
N ARG A 297 13.92 11.01 -18.10
CA ARG A 297 14.40 10.31 -16.89
C ARG A 297 13.44 10.39 -15.71
N THR A 298 12.44 11.26 -15.77
CA THR A 298 11.35 11.32 -14.77
C THR A 298 10.38 10.16 -14.96
N GLY A 299 9.42 9.96 -14.06
CA GLY A 299 8.43 8.90 -14.25
C GLY A 299 9.04 7.51 -14.09
N THR A 300 8.52 6.60 -14.91
CA THR A 300 9.03 5.25 -15.16
C THR A 300 10.47 5.23 -15.72
N GLY A 301 10.97 6.36 -16.24
CA GLY A 301 12.27 6.46 -16.90
C GLY A 301 12.27 5.92 -18.34
N ASP A 302 11.10 5.53 -18.87
CA ASP A 302 10.95 5.06 -20.23
C ASP A 302 10.81 6.25 -21.21
N PRO A 303 11.74 6.49 -22.14
CA PRO A 303 11.61 7.59 -23.11
C PRO A 303 10.47 7.37 -24.11
N VAL A 304 9.99 6.13 -24.30
CA VAL A 304 8.99 5.80 -25.33
C VAL A 304 7.56 5.61 -24.80
N ARG A 305 7.33 5.85 -23.49
CA ARG A 305 6.01 5.71 -22.86
C ARG A 305 5.65 6.95 -22.04
N TRP A 306 4.60 7.64 -22.46
CA TRP A 306 4.18 8.91 -21.86
C TRP A 306 2.70 8.89 -21.53
N SER A 307 2.39 8.78 -20.24
CA SER A 307 1.02 8.86 -19.75
C SER A 307 0.58 10.27 -19.44
N ALA A 308 -0.74 10.46 -19.46
CA ALA A 308 -1.40 11.65 -18.94
C ALA A 308 -0.96 11.96 -17.50
N THR A 309 -0.89 10.94 -16.64
CA THR A 309 -0.46 11.06 -15.24
C THR A 309 0.98 11.56 -15.12
N ARG A 310 1.92 10.95 -15.85
CA ARG A 310 3.32 11.36 -15.87
C ARG A 310 3.47 12.80 -16.35
N ILE A 311 2.80 13.18 -17.43
CA ILE A 311 2.83 14.55 -17.95
C ILE A 311 2.26 15.54 -16.92
N GLY A 312 1.13 15.20 -16.30
CA GLY A 312 0.52 16.00 -15.25
C GLY A 312 1.43 16.19 -14.04
N ALA A 313 2.15 15.15 -13.62
CA ALA A 313 3.10 15.22 -12.51
C ALA A 313 4.32 16.09 -12.82
N ILE A 314 4.76 16.13 -14.09
CA ILE A 314 5.90 16.92 -14.54
C ILE A 314 5.54 18.40 -14.73
N LEU A 315 4.41 18.67 -15.40
CA LEU A 315 4.01 20.01 -15.83
C LEU A 315 3.09 20.73 -14.84
N GLY A 316 2.45 19.99 -13.92
CA GLY A 316 1.46 20.54 -12.98
C GLY A 316 2.06 21.42 -11.90
N ALA A 317 1.23 22.32 -11.33
CA ALA A 317 1.62 23.28 -10.29
C ALA A 317 2.06 22.63 -8.95
N SER A 318 1.81 21.33 -8.77
CA SER A 318 2.23 20.54 -7.62
C SER A 318 3.35 19.54 -7.95
N ALA A 319 4.12 19.79 -9.03
CA ALA A 319 5.29 18.99 -9.36
C ALA A 319 6.18 18.82 -8.11
N PRO A 320 6.55 17.59 -7.74
CA PRO A 320 7.28 17.35 -6.50
C PRO A 320 8.57 18.17 -6.49
N SER A 321 8.78 18.90 -5.39
CA SER A 321 9.95 19.75 -5.14
C SER A 321 11.22 18.91 -5.24
N GLY A 322 11.80 18.78 -6.44
CA GLY A 322 12.93 17.86 -6.63
C GLY A 322 13.09 17.26 -8.03
N THR A 323 12.19 17.51 -8.99
CA THR A 323 12.35 17.01 -10.39
C THR A 323 13.59 17.57 -11.10
N GLY A 324 14.32 18.52 -10.49
CA GLY A 324 15.57 19.08 -11.01
C GLY A 324 15.37 19.95 -12.26
N ILE A 325 14.13 20.17 -12.69
CA ILE A 325 13.80 21.05 -13.81
C ILE A 325 13.65 22.46 -13.24
N ALA A 326 14.62 23.32 -13.51
CA ALA A 326 14.54 24.74 -13.13
C ALA A 326 13.28 25.39 -13.73
N GLN A 327 12.60 26.25 -12.97
CA GLN A 327 11.36 26.96 -13.37
C GLN A 327 11.48 27.61 -14.78
N GLU A 328 12.65 28.15 -15.11
CA GLU A 328 12.96 28.78 -16.41
C GLU A 328 12.94 27.80 -17.59
N ARG A 329 13.24 26.51 -17.35
CA ARG A 329 13.20 25.44 -18.35
C ARG A 329 11.79 24.87 -18.56
N ALA A 330 10.84 25.18 -17.67
CA ALA A 330 9.48 24.64 -17.72
C ALA A 330 8.61 25.30 -18.81
N VAL A 331 8.93 26.53 -19.25
CA VAL A 331 8.12 27.26 -20.24
C VAL A 331 8.06 26.54 -21.59
N GLU A 332 9.14 25.88 -22.00
CA GLU A 332 9.23 25.20 -23.30
C GLU A 332 8.79 23.73 -23.24
N ALA A 333 8.63 23.18 -22.05
CA ALA A 333 8.32 21.77 -21.85
C ALA A 333 6.96 21.34 -22.47
N PRO A 334 5.87 22.12 -22.37
CA PRO A 334 4.59 21.76 -22.99
C PRO A 334 4.69 21.57 -24.51
N GLU A 335 5.26 22.53 -25.24
CA GLU A 335 5.37 22.45 -26.70
C GLU A 335 6.34 21.35 -27.15
N LEU A 336 7.45 21.19 -26.41
CA LEU A 336 8.41 20.13 -26.68
C LEU A 336 7.78 18.74 -26.48
N LEU A 337 7.04 18.53 -25.39
CA LEU A 337 6.33 17.28 -25.13
C LEU A 337 5.19 17.04 -26.11
N ARG A 338 4.46 18.09 -26.52
CA ARG A 338 3.42 17.99 -27.57
C ARG A 338 4.00 17.46 -28.88
N ALA A 339 5.22 17.84 -29.24
CA ALA A 339 5.90 17.31 -30.42
C ALA A 339 6.50 15.91 -30.19
N TYR A 340 7.03 15.65 -28.99
CA TYR A 340 7.76 14.41 -28.68
C TYR A 340 6.85 13.22 -28.41
N VAL A 341 5.75 13.39 -27.68
CA VAL A 341 4.88 12.29 -27.24
C VAL A 341 4.35 11.47 -28.43
N PRO A 342 3.80 12.07 -29.51
CA PRO A 342 3.36 11.30 -30.67
C PRO A 342 4.51 10.54 -31.35
N PHE A 343 5.71 11.14 -31.41
CA PHE A 343 6.90 10.48 -31.96
C PHE A 343 7.30 9.26 -31.12
N ALA A 344 7.33 9.41 -29.80
CA ALA A 344 7.65 8.36 -28.84
C ALA A 344 6.63 7.21 -28.90
N HIS A 345 5.34 7.53 -28.90
CA HIS A 345 4.24 6.57 -28.95
C HIS A 345 4.19 5.80 -30.27
N ALA A 346 4.43 6.47 -31.40
CA ALA A 346 4.54 5.81 -32.69
C ALA A 346 5.70 4.80 -32.74
N HIS A 347 6.81 5.09 -32.05
CA HIS A 347 7.96 4.18 -31.97
C HIS A 347 7.64 2.91 -31.18
N SER A 348 6.90 3.02 -30.08
CA SER A 348 6.54 1.90 -29.20
C SER A 348 5.22 1.23 -29.55
N GLY A 349 4.49 1.74 -30.56
CA GLY A 349 3.20 1.21 -31.00
C GLY A 349 2.06 1.48 -30.02
N ILE A 350 2.15 2.56 -29.25
CA ILE A 350 1.08 3.02 -28.36
C ILE A 350 -0.09 3.54 -29.19
N ARG A 351 -1.32 3.19 -28.77
CA ARG A 351 -2.55 3.56 -29.46
C ARG A 351 -2.76 5.07 -29.48
N ASP A 352 -3.37 5.56 -30.56
CA ASP A 352 -3.63 6.99 -30.77
C ASP A 352 -4.51 7.60 -29.66
N ASP A 353 -5.46 6.84 -29.11
CA ASP A 353 -6.32 7.28 -27.99
C ASP A 353 -5.50 7.69 -26.76
N LEU A 354 -4.52 6.86 -26.36
CA LEU A 354 -3.62 7.16 -25.23
C LEU A 354 -2.70 8.36 -25.54
N THR A 355 -2.32 8.52 -26.81
CA THR A 355 -1.59 9.71 -27.27
C THR A 355 -2.47 10.95 -27.14
N ALA A 356 -3.73 10.89 -27.53
CA ALA A 356 -4.67 12.00 -27.42
C ALA A 356 -4.94 12.38 -25.96
N GLU A 357 -5.08 11.41 -25.05
CA GLU A 357 -5.22 11.65 -23.61
C GLU A 357 -3.99 12.38 -23.04
N ALA A 358 -2.78 11.93 -23.39
CA ALA A 358 -1.53 12.56 -22.98
C ALA A 358 -1.45 14.02 -23.47
N LEU A 359 -1.84 14.29 -24.72
CA LEU A 359 -1.87 15.64 -25.28
C LEU A 359 -2.95 16.52 -24.64
N ALA A 360 -4.10 15.97 -24.28
CA ALA A 360 -5.18 16.71 -23.64
C ALA A 360 -4.75 17.30 -22.29
N VAL A 361 -3.94 16.58 -21.51
CA VAL A 361 -3.36 17.11 -20.25
C VAL A 361 -2.43 18.31 -20.51
N ILE A 362 -1.62 18.26 -21.57
CA ILE A 362 -0.76 19.39 -21.95
C ILE A 362 -1.61 20.62 -22.28
N ASP A 363 -2.68 20.42 -23.07
CA ASP A 363 -3.63 21.47 -23.43
C ASP A 363 -4.30 22.09 -22.18
N GLU A 364 -4.76 21.27 -21.24
CA GLU A 364 -5.43 21.73 -20.01
C GLU A 364 -4.51 22.58 -19.15
N ILE A 365 -3.26 22.14 -18.96
CA ILE A 365 -2.27 22.87 -18.16
C ILE A 365 -1.94 24.22 -18.80
N GLN A 366 -1.82 24.28 -20.12
CA GLN A 366 -1.58 25.55 -20.83
C GLN A 366 -2.77 26.51 -20.83
N ARG A 367 -4.00 26.02 -20.64
CA ARG A 367 -5.20 26.88 -20.49
C ARG A 367 -5.40 27.38 -19.05
N GLY A 368 -4.90 26.63 -18.07
CA GLY A 368 -5.07 26.91 -16.64
C GLY A 368 -3.94 27.71 -15.97
N GLY A 369 -2.77 27.80 -16.62
CA GLY A 369 -1.66 28.69 -16.24
C GLY A 369 -1.73 30.02 -16.96
#